data_AF-A0A380EL38-F1
#
_entry.id   AF-A0A380EL38-F1
#
_cell.length_a   1.000
_cell.length_b   1.000
_cell.length_c   1.000
_cell.angle_alpha   90.00
_cell.angle_beta   90.00
_cell.angle_gamma   90.00
#
_symmetry.space_group_name_H-M   'P 1'
#
loop_
_entity.id
_entity.type
_entity.pdbx_description
1 polymer ?
#
loop_
_entity_poly.entity_id
_entity_poly.type
_entity_poly.pdbx_seq_one_letter_code
_entity_poly.pdbx_strand_id
1 'polypeptide(L)'
;MPLDYIADHGILLTNGKGVQAKQLSEYILAFILDDYKKMKLSYDNQRQHIYDSKITGKRLSGQTVLFLGTGAIATRTAKLAKAFNMNLIGLSKSGQNKR
;
A
#
# COMPACT_ATOMS: atom_id res chain seq x y z
N MET A 1 -8.60 21.74 9.36
CA MET A 1 -8.77 22.10 10.78
C MET A 1 -8.32 23.54 10.95
N PRO A 2 -8.93 24.34 11.84
CA PRO A 2 -8.53 25.73 12.10
C PRO A 2 -7.25 25.76 12.97
N LEU A 3 -6.11 25.49 12.35
CA LEU A 3 -4.85 25.27 13.07
C LEU A 3 -4.36 26.51 13.81
N ASP A 4 -4.51 27.70 13.22
CA ASP A 4 -4.07 28.96 13.82
C ASP A 4 -4.87 29.26 15.09
N TYR A 5 -6.20 29.15 15.04
CA TYR A 5 -7.07 29.31 16.22
C TYR A 5 -6.69 28.36 17.37
N ILE A 6 -6.44 27.08 17.05
CA ILE A 6 -6.05 26.07 18.04
C ILE A 6 -4.74 26.47 18.73
N ALA A 7 -3.76 26.94 17.95
CA ALA A 7 -2.48 27.42 18.46
C ALA A 7 -2.65 28.69 19.32
N ASP A 8 -3.39 29.68 18.82
CA ASP A 8 -3.62 30.96 19.48
C ASP A 8 -4.34 30.83 20.84
N HIS A 9 -5.16 29.78 20.98
CA HIS A 9 -5.92 29.51 22.21
C HIS A 9 -5.27 28.45 23.10
N GLY A 10 -4.05 28.01 22.79
CA GLY A 10 -3.32 27.02 23.60
C GLY A 10 -4.02 25.66 23.69
N ILE A 11 -4.83 25.30 22.69
CA ILE A 11 -5.60 24.05 22.67
C ILE A 11 -4.68 22.90 22.28
N LEU A 12 -4.56 21.89 23.16
CA LEU A 12 -3.77 20.70 22.88
C LEU A 12 -4.39 19.89 21.73
N LEU A 13 -3.66 19.76 20.63
CA LEU A 13 -4.04 18.96 19.45
C LEU A 13 -3.11 17.76 19.30
N THR A 14 -3.71 16.57 19.16
CA THR A 14 -3.00 15.33 18.84
C THR A 14 -3.61 14.66 17.61
N ASN A 15 -2.91 13.67 17.04
CA ASN A 15 -3.43 12.89 15.91
C ASN A 15 -3.22 11.39 16.12
N GLY A 16 -4.03 10.58 15.43
CA GLY A 16 -3.92 9.12 15.41
C GLY A 16 -2.87 8.60 14.41
N LYS A 17 -1.71 9.26 14.31
CA LYS A 17 -0.71 8.92 13.29
C LYS A 17 -0.25 7.47 13.44
N GLY A 18 -0.49 6.67 12.41
CA GLY A 18 -0.01 5.29 12.32
C GLY A 18 -0.98 4.21 12.80
N VAL A 19 -2.11 4.57 13.44
CA VAL A 19 -3.10 3.60 13.96
C VAL A 19 -3.64 2.69 12.85
N GLN A 20 -3.89 3.24 11.66
CA GLN A 20 -4.45 2.52 10.52
C GLN A 20 -3.38 1.84 9.63
N ALA A 21 -2.09 1.96 9.97
CA ALA A 21 -1.01 1.52 9.09
C ALA A 21 -1.04 0.02 8.80
N LYS A 22 -1.41 -0.81 9.79
CA LYS A 22 -1.52 -2.26 9.61
C LYS A 22 -2.62 -2.61 8.60
N GLN A 23 -3.85 -2.17 8.85
CA GLN A 23 -5.01 -2.46 7.99
C GLN A 23 -4.77 -1.96 6.56
N LEU A 24 -4.33 -0.72 6.38
CA LEU A 24 -4.09 -0.16 5.05
C LEU A 24 -2.95 -0.90 4.31
N SER A 25 -1.91 -1.34 5.02
CA SER A 25 -0.84 -2.11 4.39
C SER A 25 -1.31 -3.46 3.83
N GLU A 26 -2.25 -4.12 4.52
CA GLU A 26 -2.84 -5.38 4.08
C GLU A 26 -3.72 -5.16 2.84
N TYR A 27 -4.56 -4.12 2.83
CA TYR A 27 -5.35 -3.75 1.65
C TYR A 27 -4.49 -3.39 0.44
N ILE A 28 -3.41 -2.62 0.62
CA ILE A 28 -2.51 -2.28 -0.49
C ILE A 28 -1.94 -3.55 -1.13
N LEU A 29 -1.47 -4.50 -0.32
CA LEU A 29 -0.96 -5.77 -0.84
C LEU A 29 -2.06 -6.58 -1.53
N ALA A 30 -3.27 -6.60 -0.97
CA ALA A 30 -4.41 -7.28 -1.58
C ALA A 30 -4.73 -6.72 -2.97
N PHE A 31 -4.77 -5.40 -3.14
CA PHE A 31 -5.02 -4.77 -4.44
C PHE A 31 -3.89 -5.01 -5.45
N ILE A 32 -2.63 -4.98 -5.00
CA ILE A 32 -1.49 -5.34 -5.86
C ILE A 32 -1.63 -6.78 -6.36
N LEU A 33 -1.99 -7.72 -5.49
CA LEU A 33 -2.19 -9.12 -5.85
C LEU A 33 -3.40 -9.32 -6.78
N ASP A 34 -4.52 -8.64 -6.49
CA ASP A 34 -5.74 -8.72 -7.30
C ASP A 34 -5.46 -8.37 -8.77
N ASP A 35 -4.74 -7.26 -9.02
CA ASP A 35 -4.35 -6.86 -10.38
C ASP A 35 -3.33 -7.83 -10.99
N TYR A 36 -2.23 -8.11 -10.28
CA TYR A 36 -1.15 -8.92 -10.84
C TYR A 36 -1.59 -10.35 -11.15
N LYS A 37 -2.57 -10.88 -10.41
CA LYS A 37 -3.10 -12.22 -10.59
C LYS A 37 -4.38 -12.28 -11.42
N LYS A 38 -4.87 -11.14 -11.92
CA LYS A 38 -6.11 -11.06 -12.71
C LYS A 38 -7.29 -11.70 -11.99
N MET A 39 -7.35 -11.52 -10.67
CA MET A 39 -8.34 -12.16 -9.80
C MET A 39 -9.74 -11.66 -10.10
N LYS A 40 -9.92 -10.36 -10.35
CA LYS A 40 -11.21 -9.80 -10.78
C LYS A 40 -11.74 -10.46 -12.06
N LEU A 41 -10.90 -10.58 -13.09
CA LEU A 41 -11.28 -11.25 -14.35
C LEU A 41 -11.59 -12.73 -14.13
N SER A 42 -10.75 -13.43 -13.35
CA SER A 42 -10.96 -14.84 -13.00
C SER A 42 -12.31 -15.05 -12.30
N TYR A 43 -12.65 -14.18 -11.36
CA TYR A 43 -13.93 -14.20 -10.66
C TYR A 43 -15.12 -13.93 -11.59
N ASP A 44 -15.00 -12.96 -12.49
CA ASP A 44 -16.07 -12.64 -13.44
C ASP A 44 -16.29 -13.78 -14.46
N ASN A 45 -15.21 -14.44 -14.90
CA ASN A 45 -15.28 -15.65 -15.73
C ASN A 45 -15.93 -16.82 -14.99
N GLN A 46 -15.57 -17.04 -13.72
CA GLN A 46 -16.18 -18.06 -12.88
C GLN A 46 -17.70 -17.87 -12.78
N ARG A 47 -18.16 -16.63 -12.55
CA ARG A 47 -19.59 -16.31 -12.47
C ARG A 47 -20.35 -16.56 -13.78
N GLN A 48 -19.66 -16.46 -14.91
CA GLN A 48 -20.21 -16.71 -16.24
C GLN A 48 -20.02 -18.16 -16.70
N HIS A 49 -19.45 -19.03 -15.85
CA HIS A 49 -19.09 -20.40 -16.20
C HIS A 49 -18.12 -20.50 -17.40
N ILE A 50 -17.25 -19.50 -17.58
CA ILE A 50 -16.23 -19.46 -18.62
C ILE A 50 -14.91 -19.98 -18.05
N TYR A 51 -14.33 -20.98 -18.71
CA TYR A 51 -12.96 -21.42 -18.45
C TYR A 51 -12.01 -20.82 -19.49
N ASP A 52 -11.19 -19.86 -19.07
CA ASP A 52 -10.15 -19.25 -19.91
C ASP A 52 -8.75 -19.65 -19.43
N SER A 53 -8.18 -20.67 -20.07
CA SER A 53 -6.83 -21.18 -19.79
C SER A 53 -5.71 -20.22 -20.18
N LYS A 54 -6.01 -19.13 -20.90
CA LYS A 54 -5.02 -18.14 -21.34
C LYS A 54 -4.78 -17.06 -20.29
N ILE A 55 -5.63 -16.96 -19.26
CA ILE A 55 -5.43 -16.01 -18.16
C ILE A 55 -4.15 -16.38 -17.42
N THR A 56 -3.18 -15.48 -17.48
CA THR A 56 -1.92 -15.65 -16.77
C THR A 56 -1.65 -14.43 -15.90
N GLY A 57 -1.40 -14.68 -14.61
CA GLY A 57 -0.99 -13.66 -13.67
C GLY A 57 0.52 -13.41 -13.74
N LYS A 58 0.93 -12.16 -13.57
CA LYS A 58 2.33 -11.80 -13.38
C LYS A 58 2.82 -12.24 -11.99
N ARG A 59 4.13 -12.42 -11.84
CA ARG A 59 4.78 -12.66 -10.54
C ARG A 59 5.12 -11.31 -9.89
N LEU A 60 4.94 -11.20 -8.57
CA LEU A 60 5.36 -10.02 -7.81
C LEU A 60 6.87 -10.02 -7.51
N SER A 61 7.47 -11.21 -7.37
CA SER A 61 8.92 -11.33 -7.15
C SER A 61 9.70 -10.61 -8.24
N GLY A 62 10.66 -9.78 -7.84
CA GLY A 62 11.49 -8.96 -8.73
C GLY A 62 10.81 -7.70 -9.28
N GLN A 63 9.52 -7.49 -9.03
CA GLN A 63 8.83 -6.24 -9.38
C GLN A 63 9.21 -5.13 -8.41
N THR A 64 9.06 -3.88 -8.84
CA THR A 64 9.42 -2.70 -8.06
C THR A 64 8.18 -1.97 -7.55
N VAL A 65 8.18 -1.63 -6.26
CA VAL A 65 7.18 -0.74 -5.63
C VAL A 65 7.84 0.59 -5.31
N LEU A 66 7.24 1.68 -5.81
CA LEU A 66 7.59 3.04 -5.45
C LEU A 66 6.60 3.58 -4.41
N PHE A 67 7.12 3.98 -3.24
CA PHE A 67 6.36 4.67 -2.21
C PHE A 67 6.57 6.18 -2.30
N LEU A 68 5.51 6.93 -2.61
CA LEU A 68 5.47 8.39 -2.51
C LEU A 68 5.14 8.79 -1.06
N GLY A 69 6.19 9.01 -0.27
CA GLY A 69 6.11 9.21 1.16
C GLY A 69 6.58 7.98 1.95
N THR A 70 7.35 8.23 3.01
CA THR A 70 7.91 7.18 3.89
C THR A 70 7.32 7.27 5.30
N GLY A 71 5.99 7.35 5.37
CA GLY A 71 5.21 7.34 6.61
C GLY A 71 4.90 5.93 7.10
N ALA A 72 4.12 5.83 8.19
CA ALA A 72 3.82 4.55 8.85
C ALA A 72 3.20 3.51 7.91
N ILE A 73 2.29 3.92 7.01
CA ILE A 73 1.66 3.03 6.03
C ILE A 73 2.71 2.48 5.06
N ALA A 74 3.48 3.36 4.40
CA ALA A 74 4.51 2.96 3.45
C ALA A 74 5.55 2.03 4.07
N THR A 75 6.05 2.35 5.27
CA THR A 75 7.00 1.49 5.98
C THR A 75 6.40 0.12 6.31
N ARG A 76 5.12 0.04 6.70
CA ARG A 76 4.47 -1.24 6.98
C ARG A 76 4.24 -2.05 5.71
N THR A 77 3.76 -1.43 4.63
CA THR A 77 3.59 -2.06 3.32
C THR A 77 4.92 -2.53 2.75
N ALA A 78 5.99 -1.75 2.90
CA ALA A 78 7.34 -2.12 2.48
C ALA A 78 7.81 -3.43 3.15
N LYS A 79 7.51 -3.63 4.44
CA LYS A 79 7.81 -4.91 5.13
C LYS A 79 7.07 -6.09 4.51
N LEU A 80 5.79 -5.91 4.15
CA LEU A 80 5.00 -6.94 3.48
C LEU A 80 5.54 -7.22 2.07
N ALA A 81 5.76 -6.17 1.26
CA ALA A 81 6.30 -6.28 -0.09
C ALA A 81 7.69 -6.94 -0.12
N LYS A 82 8.53 -6.70 0.89
CA LYS A 82 9.82 -7.38 1.04
C LYS A 82 9.67 -8.90 1.17
N ALA A 83 8.65 -9.38 1.88
CA ALA A 83 8.36 -10.81 2.00
C ALA A 83 7.93 -11.45 0.66
N PHE A 84 7.50 -10.63 -0.31
CA PHE A 84 7.20 -11.05 -1.68
C PHE A 84 8.40 -10.92 -2.64
N ASN A 85 9.60 -10.64 -2.13
CA ASN A 85 10.82 -10.42 -2.91
C ASN A 85 10.70 -9.27 -3.93
N MET A 86 9.99 -8.20 -3.56
CA MET A 86 9.87 -7.01 -4.38
C MET A 86 11.04 -6.04 -4.12
N ASN A 87 11.43 -5.28 -5.15
CA ASN A 87 12.32 -4.14 -5.02
C ASN A 87 11.54 -2.94 -4.48
N LEU A 88 12.14 -2.18 -3.56
CA LEU A 88 11.43 -1.10 -2.86
C LEU A 88 12.16 0.22 -3.07
N ILE A 89 11.43 1.25 -3.50
CA ILE A 89 11.92 2.62 -3.63
C ILE A 89 11.02 3.51 -2.78
N GLY A 90 11.61 4.41 -2.00
CA GLY A 90 10.87 5.36 -1.18
C GLY A 90 11.30 6.79 -1.46
N LEU A 91 10.33 7.68 -1.64
CA LEU A 91 10.57 9.12 -1.77
C LEU A 91 10.03 9.84 -0.54
N SER A 92 10.81 10.78 -0.01
CA SER A 92 10.41 11.59 1.15
C SER A 92 10.88 13.02 1.00
N LYS A 93 10.11 13.95 1.58
CA LYS A 93 10.45 15.39 1.55
C LYS A 93 11.83 15.68 2.14
N SER A 94 12.24 14.92 3.16
CA SER A 94 13.52 15.12 3.86
C SER A 94 14.72 14.52 3.14
N GLY A 95 14.54 13.64 2.16
CA GLY A 95 15.64 12.91 1.51
C GLY A 95 16.42 11.93 2.42
N GLN A 96 16.15 11.93 3.73
CA GLN A 96 16.81 11.06 4.69
C GLN A 96 16.49 9.58 4.48
N ASN A 97 17.51 8.73 4.62
CA ASN A 97 17.35 7.29 4.63
C ASN A 97 16.55 6.85 5.86
N LYS A 98 15.43 6.16 5.62
CA LYS A 98 14.65 5.51 6.69
C LYS A 98 14.96 4.03 6.70
N ARG A 99 15.30 3.50 7.88
CA ARG A 99 15.58 2.08 8.11
C ARG A 99 14.30 1.24 8.11
#